data_AF-A0A7Y2F1D5-F1
#
_entry.id   AF-A0A7Y2F1D5-F1
#
_cell.length_a   1.000
_cell.length_b   1.000
_cell.length_c   1.000
_cell.angle_alpha   90.00
_cell.angle_beta   90.00
_cell.angle_gamma   90.00
#
_symmetry.space_group_name_H-M   'P 1'
#
loop_
_entity.id
_entity.type
_entity.pdbx_description
1 polymer ?
#
loop_
_entity_poly.entity_id
_entity_poly.type
_entity_poly.pdbx_seq_one_letter_code
_entity_poly.pdbx_strand_id
1 'polypeptide(L)'
;MKSEIHPSYRSSTKAIKEIIDNFDQNDTYVARPARNAIKAFDLKNEKITVKRFKIPNIVNKVVYRFLRKSKAERSYRYANKLLELGIGTPKPIAYFETTTPISFLESYYVCEFVDADFTYRELINDPTIEDRDAIL
;
A
#
# COMPACT_ATOMS: atom_id res chain seq x y z
N MET A 1 -12.39 5.37 12.10
CA MET A 1 -11.25 4.85 11.31
C MET A 1 -10.07 4.64 12.26
N LYS A 2 -9.54 3.42 12.35
CA LYS A 2 -8.29 3.11 13.05
C LYS A 2 -7.12 3.40 12.12
N SER A 3 -6.07 4.04 12.60
CA SER A 3 -4.90 4.38 11.77
C SER A 3 -3.64 4.57 12.61
N GLU A 4 -2.49 4.37 11.98
CA GLU A 4 -1.19 4.78 12.50
C GLU A 4 -0.45 5.52 11.38
N ILE A 5 0.19 6.64 11.71
CA ILE A 5 0.96 7.46 10.77
C ILE A 5 2.36 7.61 11.34
N HIS A 6 3.36 7.37 10.51
CA HIS A 6 4.76 7.48 10.87
C HIS A 6 5.06 8.90 11.40
N PRO A 7 5.84 9.05 12.49
CA PRO A 7 6.07 10.35 13.14
C PRO A 7 6.54 11.46 12.20
N SER A 8 7.37 11.14 11.20
CA SER A 8 7.86 12.11 10.21
C SER A 8 6.76 12.72 9.33
N TYR A 9 5.57 12.10 9.28
CA TYR A 9 4.44 12.53 8.46
C TYR A 9 3.31 13.19 9.27
N ARG A 10 3.52 13.47 10.56
CA ARG A 10 2.51 14.11 11.43
C ARG A 10 1.98 15.41 10.85
N SER A 11 2.84 16.26 10.27
CA SER A 11 2.46 17.53 9.63
C SER A 11 1.64 17.35 8.34
N SER A 12 1.60 16.14 7.77
CA SER A 12 0.87 15.80 6.55
C SER A 12 -0.36 14.93 6.82
N THR A 13 -0.70 14.68 8.09
CA THR A 13 -1.84 13.84 8.49
C THR A 13 -3.15 14.20 7.80
N LYS A 14 -3.47 15.50 7.71
CA LYS A 14 -4.71 15.98 7.06
C LYS A 14 -4.72 15.61 5.57
N ALA A 15 -3.65 15.95 4.85
CA ALA A 15 -3.51 15.66 3.43
C ALA A 15 -3.53 14.15 3.13
N ILE A 16 -2.88 13.32 3.97
CA ILE A 16 -2.92 11.87 3.82
C ILE A 16 -4.34 11.34 3.98
N LYS A 17 -5.11 11.84 4.96
CA LYS A 17 -6.51 11.44 5.13
C LYS A 17 -7.36 11.83 3.92
N GLU A 18 -7.19 13.06 3.41
CA GLU A 18 -7.86 13.51 2.19
C GLU A 18 -7.53 12.62 0.98
N ILE A 19 -6.29 12.16 0.84
CA ILE A 19 -5.89 11.18 -0.19
C ILE A 19 -6.62 9.85 -0.03
N ILE A 20 -6.76 9.35 1.21
CA ILE A 20 -7.50 8.10 1.48
C ILE A 20 -8.98 8.26 1.17
N ASP A 21 -9.60 9.37 1.59
CA ASP A 21 -11.03 9.63 1.38
C ASP A 21 -11.36 9.82 -0.12
N ASN A 22 -10.42 10.35 -0.89
CA ASN A 22 -10.56 10.54 -2.34
C ASN A 22 -9.87 9.45 -3.18
N PHE A 23 -9.52 8.30 -2.59
CA PHE A 23 -8.75 7.25 -3.27
C PHE A 23 -9.40 6.77 -4.58
N ASP A 24 -10.73 6.69 -4.61
CA ASP A 24 -11.48 6.23 -5.79
C ASP A 24 -11.63 7.31 -6.88
N GLN A 25 -11.27 8.57 -6.61
CA GLN A 25 -11.32 9.67 -7.60
C GLN A 25 -10.02 9.82 -8.41
N ASN A 26 -8.95 9.13 -8.03
CA ASN A 26 -7.66 9.16 -8.73
C ASN A 26 -7.52 7.90 -9.59
N ASP A 27 -7.13 8.03 -10.86
CA ASP A 27 -6.94 6.88 -11.78
C ASP A 27 -5.47 6.62 -12.16
N THR A 28 -4.52 7.15 -11.39
CA THR A 28 -3.09 6.94 -11.54
C THR A 28 -2.67 5.61 -10.92
N TYR A 29 -2.91 4.52 -11.62
CA TYR A 29 -2.53 3.18 -11.18
C TYR A 29 -1.02 2.94 -11.32
N VAL A 30 -0.39 2.39 -10.27
CA VAL A 30 1.03 1.95 -10.31
C VAL A 30 1.17 0.59 -11.00
N ALA A 31 0.11 -0.22 -10.99
CA ALA A 31 0.08 -1.50 -11.68
C ALA A 31 -1.36 -1.83 -12.07
N ARG A 32 -1.53 -2.67 -13.10
CA ARG A 32 -2.86 -3.13 -13.54
C ARG A 32 -3.67 -3.63 -12.35
N PRO A 33 -4.84 -3.03 -12.06
CA PRO A 33 -5.66 -3.42 -10.92
C PRO A 33 -6.12 -4.87 -11.09
N ALA A 34 -5.92 -5.66 -10.05
CA ALA A 34 -6.37 -7.06 -10.01
C ALA A 34 -7.11 -7.29 -8.68
N ARG A 35 -6.49 -8.02 -7.76
CA ARG A 35 -7.06 -8.24 -6.43
C ARG A 35 -7.05 -6.97 -5.57
N ASN A 36 -5.94 -6.24 -5.57
CA ASN A 36 -5.76 -5.00 -4.82
C ASN A 36 -5.61 -3.85 -5.82
N ALA A 37 -5.99 -2.64 -5.41
CA ALA A 37 -5.70 -1.42 -6.16
C ALA A 37 -4.46 -0.74 -5.56
N ILE A 38 -3.53 -0.32 -6.42
CA ILE A 38 -2.31 0.39 -6.04
C ILE A 38 -2.25 1.65 -6.91
N LYS A 39 -2.27 2.81 -6.27
CA LYS A 39 -2.33 4.12 -6.95
C LYS A 39 -1.27 5.07 -6.39
N ALA A 40 -0.78 5.96 -7.23
CA ALA A 40 0.16 7.01 -6.86
C ALA A 40 -0.58 8.33 -6.59
N PHE A 41 -0.07 9.11 -5.63
CA PHE A 41 -0.62 10.41 -5.25
C PHE A 41 0.52 11.38 -4.95
N ASP A 42 0.29 12.66 -5.26
CA ASP A 42 1.16 13.73 -4.78
C ASP A 42 0.80 14.08 -3.33
N LEU A 43 1.83 14.17 -2.48
CA LEU A 43 1.73 14.60 -1.09
C LEU A 43 2.68 15.79 -0.88
N LYS A 44 2.16 17.01 -1.04
CA LYS A 44 2.97 18.24 -0.99
C LYS A 44 4.12 18.20 -2.02
N ASN A 45 5.34 17.91 -1.58
CA ASN A 45 6.56 17.95 -2.40
C ASN A 45 7.12 16.55 -2.68
N GLU A 46 6.40 15.48 -2.31
CA GLU A 46 6.81 14.09 -2.54
C GLU A 46 5.65 13.30 -3.16
N LYS A 47 5.97 12.17 -3.78
CA LYS A 47 4.97 11.20 -4.26
C LYS A 47 4.86 10.04 -3.29
N ILE A 48 3.64 9.54 -3.13
CA ILE A 48 3.34 8.39 -2.27
C ILE A 48 2.56 7.32 -3.05
N THR A 49 2.67 6.09 -2.59
CA THR A 49 1.86 4.96 -3.07
C THR A 49 0.81 4.61 -2.02
N VAL A 50 -0.44 4.45 -2.45
CA VAL A 50 -1.54 3.94 -1.63
C VAL A 50 -2.02 2.61 -2.19
N LYS A 51 -2.03 1.59 -1.33
CA LYS A 51 -2.53 0.25 -1.64
C LYS A 51 -3.81 -0.04 -0.88
N ARG A 52 -4.92 -0.17 -1.59
CA ARG A 52 -6.21 -0.64 -1.06
C ARG A 52 -6.31 -2.16 -1.19
N PHE A 53 -6.52 -2.86 -0.06
CA PHE A 53 -6.64 -4.31 -0.06
C PHE A 53 -8.07 -4.78 -0.34
N LYS A 54 -8.20 -5.89 -1.09
CA LYS A 54 -9.50 -6.53 -1.30
C LYS A 54 -10.17 -6.89 0.01
N ILE A 55 -11.44 -6.52 0.13
CA ILE A 55 -12.35 -7.00 1.17
C ILE A 55 -12.50 -8.53 1.03
N PRO A 56 -12.22 -9.34 2.07
CA PRO A 56 -12.40 -10.79 2.01
C PRO A 56 -13.85 -11.19 1.71
N ASN A 57 -14.07 -12.37 1.09
CA ASN A 57 -15.43 -12.94 0.93
C ASN A 57 -15.95 -13.48 2.28
N ILE A 58 -17.27 -13.47 2.47
CA ILE A 58 -17.96 -13.64 3.77
C ILE A 58 -17.71 -14.99 4.46
N VAL A 59 -17.34 -16.04 3.71
CA VAL A 59 -17.38 -17.42 4.21
C VAL A 59 -16.18 -17.82 5.11
N ASN A 60 -15.09 -17.05 5.14
CA ASN A 60 -13.97 -17.26 6.11
C ASN A 60 -13.94 -16.20 7.24
N LYS A 61 -14.99 -15.37 7.39
CA LYS A 61 -14.91 -14.10 8.12
C LYS A 61 -15.04 -14.14 9.63
N VAL A 62 -15.58 -15.18 10.26
CA VAL A 62 -15.91 -15.08 11.70
C VAL A 62 -14.72 -15.41 12.60
N VAL A 63 -13.91 -16.41 12.24
CA VAL A 63 -12.77 -16.86 13.06
C VAL A 63 -11.53 -15.97 12.88
N TYR A 64 -11.32 -15.39 11.69
CA TYR A 64 -10.14 -14.56 11.41
C TYR A 64 -10.30 -13.06 11.72
N ARG A 65 -11.54 -12.55 11.84
CA ARG A 65 -11.80 -11.09 11.97
C ARG A 65 -11.46 -10.53 13.34
N PHE A 66 -11.47 -11.34 14.40
CA PHE A 66 -11.24 -10.85 15.77
C PHE A 66 -9.81 -11.09 16.29
N LEU A 67 -9.00 -11.93 15.63
CA LEU A 67 -7.66 -12.29 16.13
C LEU A 67 -6.51 -11.70 15.30
N ARG A 68 -6.73 -11.34 14.03
CA ARG A 68 -5.62 -10.95 13.13
C ARG A 68 -5.73 -9.49 12.70
N LYS A 69 -4.62 -8.75 12.90
CA LYS A 69 -4.36 -7.41 12.31
C LYS A 69 -4.69 -7.39 10.81
N SER A 70 -5.18 -6.27 10.26
CA SER A 70 -5.53 -6.21 8.83
C SER A 70 -4.30 -6.43 7.93
N LYS A 71 -4.55 -6.62 6.62
CA LYS A 71 -3.45 -6.68 5.65
C LYS A 71 -2.65 -5.37 5.61
N ALA A 72 -3.31 -4.22 5.74
CA ALA A 72 -2.64 -2.93 5.75
C ALA A 72 -1.77 -2.73 6.99
N GLU A 73 -2.31 -3.02 8.18
CA GLU A 73 -1.54 -2.92 9.42
C GLU A 73 -0.33 -3.87 9.39
N ARG A 74 -0.50 -5.10 8.90
CA ARG A 74 0.62 -6.03 8.74
C ARG A 74 1.66 -5.51 7.75
N SER A 75 1.25 -4.97 6.60
CA SER A 75 2.17 -4.37 5.62
C SER A 75 2.98 -3.24 6.22
N TYR A 76 2.36 -2.32 6.95
CA TYR A 76 3.06 -1.23 7.63
C TYR A 76 4.06 -1.75 8.68
N ARG A 77 3.65 -2.69 9.53
CA ARG A 77 4.53 -3.25 10.56
C ARG A 77 5.71 -4.03 9.97
N TYR A 78 5.47 -4.82 8.93
CA TYR A 78 6.53 -5.59 8.28
C TYR A 78 7.48 -4.71 7.49
N ALA A 79 7.00 -3.65 6.82
CA ALA A 79 7.88 -2.69 6.17
C ALA A 79 8.84 -2.02 7.18
N ASN A 80 8.32 -1.58 8.33
CA ASN A 80 9.18 -1.07 9.40
C ASN A 80 10.18 -2.13 9.86
N LYS A 81 9.75 -3.40 10.01
CA LYS A 81 10.64 -4.48 10.42
C LYS A 81 11.73 -4.79 9.40
N LEU A 82 11.42 -4.72 8.11
CA LEU A 82 12.40 -4.89 7.03
C LEU A 82 13.46 -3.78 7.08
N LEU A 83 13.04 -2.53 7.28
CA LEU A 83 13.96 -1.40 7.46
C LEU A 83 14.87 -1.57 8.68
N GLU A 84 14.33 -2.01 9.82
CA GLU A 84 15.13 -2.32 11.02
C GLU A 84 16.19 -3.40 10.77
N LEU A 85 15.90 -4.34 9.86
CA LEU A 85 16.81 -5.43 9.48
C LEU A 85 17.77 -5.03 8.34
N GLY A 86 17.74 -3.78 7.88
CA GLY A 86 18.57 -3.31 6.77
C GLY A 86 18.14 -3.84 5.39
N ILE A 87 16.92 -4.38 5.27
CA ILE A 87 16.37 -4.87 4.01
C ILE A 87 15.64 -3.73 3.30
N GLY A 88 16.06 -3.42 2.08
CA GLY A 88 15.46 -2.38 1.25
C GLY A 88 13.96 -2.58 1.05
N THR A 89 13.17 -1.60 1.46
CA THR A 89 11.72 -1.56 1.25
C THR A 89 11.24 -0.11 1.23
N PRO A 90 10.17 0.26 0.49
CA PRO A 90 9.68 1.63 0.48
C PRO A 90 9.31 2.09 1.88
N LYS A 91 9.67 3.32 2.25
CA LYS A 91 9.44 3.83 3.59
C LYS A 91 7.94 3.77 3.94
N PRO A 92 7.53 3.06 5.00
CA PRO A 92 6.14 3.01 5.41
C PRO A 92 5.70 4.36 5.97
N ILE A 93 4.58 4.88 5.47
CA ILE A 93 4.04 6.18 5.87
C ILE A 93 2.88 6.01 6.83
N ALA A 94 1.93 5.14 6.51
CA ALA A 94 0.73 4.96 7.32
C ALA A 94 -0.01 3.66 7.01
N TYR A 95 -0.95 3.31 7.89
CA TYR A 95 -2.06 2.43 7.54
C TYR A 95 -3.39 3.00 8.03
N PHE A 96 -4.48 2.65 7.34
CA PHE A 96 -5.85 3.00 7.70
C PHE A 96 -6.76 1.78 7.64
N GLU A 97 -7.72 1.72 8.56
CA GLU A 97 -8.73 0.67 8.69
C GLU A 97 -10.09 1.29 9.01
N THR A 98 -11.09 1.02 8.16
CA THR A 98 -12.46 1.44 8.38
C THR A 98 -13.39 0.25 8.25
N THR A 99 -14.27 0.07 9.24
CA THR A 99 -15.38 -0.86 9.17
C THR A 99 -16.57 -0.15 8.55
N THR A 100 -17.09 -0.68 7.45
CA THR A 100 -18.33 -0.18 6.85
C THR A 100 -19.54 -0.62 7.68
N PRO A 101 -20.71 0.05 7.54
CA PRO A 101 -21.94 -0.33 8.23
C PRO A 101 -22.36 -1.80 8.01
N ILE A 102 -21.96 -2.41 6.89
CA ILE A 102 -22.25 -3.81 6.54
C ILE A 102 -21.10 -4.75 6.99
N SER A 103 -20.26 -4.32 7.93
CA SER A 103 -19.17 -5.08 8.56
C SER A 103 -18.03 -5.51 7.61
N PHE A 104 -17.85 -4.82 6.49
CA PHE A 104 -16.66 -4.98 5.65
C PHE A 104 -15.51 -4.14 6.21
N LEU A 105 -14.31 -4.74 6.26
CA LEU A 105 -13.10 -4.02 6.64
C LEU A 105 -12.40 -3.53 5.36
N GLU A 106 -12.45 -2.23 5.14
CA GLU A 106 -11.57 -1.57 4.19
C GLU A 106 -10.24 -1.25 4.87
N SER A 107 -9.14 -1.47 4.16
CA SER A 107 -7.81 -1.21 4.71
C SER A 107 -6.85 -0.72 3.64
N TYR A 108 -6.05 0.28 4.01
CA TYR A 108 -5.14 1.02 3.14
C TYR A 108 -3.74 1.04 3.73
N TYR A 109 -2.74 0.67 2.94
CA TYR A 109 -1.33 0.84 3.27
C TYR A 109 -0.74 1.98 2.44
N VAL A 110 0.01 2.87 3.10
CA VAL A 110 0.65 4.03 2.47
C VAL A 110 2.15 3.93 2.66
N CYS A 111 2.91 4.10 1.57
CA CYS A 111 4.36 4.15 1.59
C CYS A 111 4.89 5.18 0.59
N GLU A 112 6.19 5.44 0.67
CA GLU A 112 6.93 6.14 -0.37
C GLU A 112 6.65 5.57 -1.76
N PHE A 113 6.59 6.45 -2.75
CA PHE A 113 6.56 6.05 -4.15
C PHE A 113 7.96 5.65 -4.61
N VAL A 114 8.08 4.47 -5.23
CA VAL A 114 9.32 4.04 -5.86
C VAL A 114 9.18 4.24 -7.35
N ASP A 115 10.01 5.13 -7.88
CA ASP A 115 10.18 5.33 -9.32
C ASP A 115 11.21 4.32 -9.82
N ALA A 116 10.73 3.17 -10.29
CA ALA A 116 11.58 2.09 -10.77
C ALA A 116 11.48 2.00 -12.29
N ASP A 117 12.62 1.76 -12.95
CA ASP A 117 12.67 1.58 -14.40
C ASP A 117 11.86 0.36 -14.85
N PHE A 118 11.89 -0.71 -14.04
CA PHE A 118 11.19 -1.96 -14.32
C PHE A 118 10.56 -2.56 -13.07
N THR A 119 9.40 -3.18 -13.23
CA THR A 119 8.89 -4.15 -12.29
C THR A 119 9.53 -5.51 -12.52
N TYR A 120 9.63 -6.34 -11.47
CA TYR A 120 10.06 -7.73 -11.62
C TYR A 120 9.22 -8.51 -12.65
N ARG A 121 7.94 -8.15 -12.82
CA ARG A 121 7.06 -8.76 -13.82
C ARG A 121 7.50 -8.41 -15.24
N GLU A 122 7.87 -7.16 -15.51
CA GLU A 122 8.39 -6.77 -16.82
C GLU A 122 9.71 -7.47 -17.07
N LEU A 123 10.64 -7.43 -16.11
CA LEU A 123 11.94 -8.11 -16.22
C LEU A 123 11.81 -9.58 -16.61
N ILE A 124 10.90 -10.34 -16.00
CA ILE A 124 10.78 -11.77 -16.34
C ILE A 124 10.01 -12.03 -17.65
N ASN A 125 9.13 -11.14 -18.10
CA ASN A 125 8.22 -11.39 -19.24
C ASN A 125 8.61 -10.65 -20.53
N ASP A 126 9.43 -9.61 -20.45
CA ASP A 126 9.91 -8.86 -21.60
C ASP A 126 11.38 -9.22 -21.90
N PRO A 127 11.65 -10.09 -22.87
CA PRO A 127 13.01 -10.48 -23.23
C PRO A 127 13.76 -9.38 -23.99
N THR A 128 13.12 -8.25 -24.33
CA THR A 128 13.73 -7.15 -25.09
C THR A 128 14.44 -6.13 -24.20
N ILE A 129 14.29 -6.24 -22.88
CA ILE A 129 14.98 -5.38 -21.92
C ILE A 129 16.50 -5.61 -22.03
N GLU A 130 17.24 -4.53 -22.24
CA GLU A 130 18.70 -4.54 -22.27
C GLU A 130 19.27 -4.94 -20.91
N ASP A 131 20.36 -5.71 -20.89
CA ASP A 131 21.01 -6.23 -19.68
C ASP A 131 20.10 -7.04 -18.73
N ARG A 132 18.95 -7.53 -19.21
CA ARG A 132 17.95 -8.28 -18.41
C ARG A 132 18.56 -9.38 -17.54
N ASP A 133 19.46 -10.20 -18.08
CA ASP A 133 20.06 -11.33 -17.36
C ASP A 133 21.06 -10.89 -16.29
N ALA A 134 21.63 -9.68 -16.39
CA ALA A 134 22.48 -9.10 -15.35
C ALA A 134 21.66 -8.42 -14.24
N ILE A 135 20.44 -7.96 -14.56
CA ILE A 135 19.51 -7.34 -13.60
C ILE A 135 18.78 -8.41 -12.75
N LEU A 136 18.55 -9.61 -13.29
CA LEU A 136 17.87 -10.75 -12.63
C LEU A 136 18.77 -11.52 -11.64
#